data_AF-A0A367IVV4-F1
#
_entry.id   AF-A0A367IVV4-F1
#
_cell.length_a   1.000
_cell.length_b   1.000
_cell.length_c   1.000
_cell.angle_alpha   90.00
_cell.angle_beta   90.00
_cell.angle_gamma   90.00
#
_symmetry.space_group_name_H-M   'P 1'
#
loop_
_entity.id
_entity.type
_entity.pdbx_description
1 polymer ?
#
loop_
_entity_poly.entity_id
_entity_poly.type
_entity_poly.pdbx_seq_one_letter_code
_entity_poly.pdbx_strand_id
1 'polypeptide(L)'
;MTETEELSSPVSNSSFNTKSIKGNKKWHWWNFLSVLIILLVFFETVILFTSYSWLHGERPLVTIVKRQYPITKYTHLDTNLQSNLEKGTRIYHVTKEFGPAVLSDMGRYVTGLAAAQQASGSTKVAIVMPLYSFMRKLATKTELEMMIEVRGKRPGQNLAMEFRVFRMDHAFNPPVQAPSKYEWQMINNINTSVLITPQRAPAPTDVVPVYMISPGNKRPFTQSFKSRTPNDLYNENPYISQEWQDQYFAKAAAAFLAHKATATDEESIFAPIRIVPRVDVVHIHGVSNAYVAKYLLDKKEADDLGPRPPAIIYTMHDTDELKYANTFRSVR
;
A
#
# COMPACT_ATOMS: atom_id res chain seq x y z
N MET A 1 -67.04 83.51 -28.09
CA MET A 1 -67.49 82.42 -27.22
C MET A 1 -66.24 81.79 -26.64
N THR A 2 -65.76 82.33 -25.53
CA THR A 2 -66.08 81.90 -24.14
C THR A 2 -65.49 80.50 -23.92
N GLU A 3 -64.67 80.22 -22.93
CA GLU A 3 -64.30 80.90 -21.68
C GLU A 3 -63.17 80.00 -21.10
N THR A 4 -62.02 80.57 -20.70
CA THR A 4 -61.53 80.67 -19.29
C THR A 4 -61.10 79.32 -18.68
N GLU A 5 -60.09 79.20 -17.83
CA GLU A 5 -59.15 80.11 -17.16
C GLU A 5 -58.09 79.23 -16.47
N GLU A 6 -56.87 79.79 -16.33
CA GLU A 6 -56.05 79.84 -15.10
C GLU A 6 -55.62 78.55 -14.36
N LEU A 7 -54.50 78.46 -13.62
CA LEU A 7 -53.48 79.37 -13.07
C LEU A 7 -52.28 78.43 -12.76
N SER A 8 -50.99 78.75 -12.90
CA SER A 8 -50.28 79.72 -12.06
C SER A 8 -48.77 79.65 -12.37
N SER A 9 -48.14 80.81 -12.34
CA SER A 9 -46.70 81.13 -12.42
C SER A 9 -46.05 81.04 -11.01
N PRO A 10 -44.82 81.52 -10.68
CA PRO A 10 -43.81 82.24 -11.47
C PRO A 10 -42.29 81.92 -11.15
N VAL A 11 -41.39 82.47 -11.98
CA VAL A 11 -40.12 83.17 -11.61
C VAL A 11 -39.03 82.45 -10.77
N SER A 12 -37.82 82.28 -11.34
CA SER A 12 -36.63 83.09 -10.98
C SER A 12 -35.31 82.55 -11.55
N ASN A 13 -34.57 83.46 -12.19
CA ASN A 13 -33.13 83.37 -12.41
C ASN A 13 -32.39 83.24 -11.08
N SER A 14 -31.47 82.28 -10.95
CA SER A 14 -30.34 82.42 -10.02
C SER A 14 -29.10 81.67 -10.51
N SER A 15 -28.12 82.47 -10.92
CA SER A 15 -26.68 82.31 -10.69
C SER A 15 -26.11 80.89 -10.57
N PHE A 16 -25.43 80.49 -11.64
CA PHE A 16 -24.23 79.65 -11.59
C PHE A 16 -23.29 80.18 -10.49
N ASN A 17 -23.23 79.47 -9.36
CA ASN A 17 -22.26 79.70 -8.30
C ASN A 17 -21.48 78.40 -8.10
N THR A 18 -20.46 78.21 -8.93
CA THR A 18 -19.43 77.17 -8.80
C THR A 18 -18.58 77.48 -7.57
N LYS A 19 -19.09 77.15 -6.37
CA LYS A 19 -18.26 77.03 -5.18
C LYS A 19 -17.57 75.67 -5.17
N SER A 20 -16.39 75.63 -5.78
CA SER A 20 -15.35 74.66 -5.49
C SER A 20 -15.03 74.70 -3.99
N ILE A 21 -15.67 73.85 -3.20
CA ILE A 21 -15.24 73.56 -1.84
C ILE A 21 -14.08 72.57 -1.96
N LYS A 22 -12.86 73.12 -2.13
CA LYS A 22 -11.62 72.39 -1.81
C LYS A 22 -11.57 72.16 -0.30
N GLY A 23 -12.29 71.13 0.14
CA GLY A 23 -12.10 70.56 1.47
C GLY A 23 -10.81 69.75 1.49
N ASN A 24 -9.70 70.37 1.90
CA ASN A 24 -8.51 69.64 2.32
C ASN A 24 -8.85 68.87 3.60
N LYS A 25 -9.52 67.73 3.44
CA LYS A 25 -9.85 66.80 4.53
C LYS A 25 -8.54 66.09 4.87
N LYS A 26 -7.76 66.68 5.78
CA LYS A 26 -6.57 66.02 6.36
C LYS A 26 -7.02 64.68 6.90
N TRP A 27 -6.74 63.61 6.17
CA TRP A 27 -7.19 62.27 6.51
C TRP A 27 -6.42 61.85 7.76
N HIS A 28 -7.07 62.01 8.92
CA HIS A 28 -6.46 61.70 10.20
C HIS A 28 -6.12 60.21 10.22
N TRP A 29 -4.96 59.86 10.78
CA TRP A 29 -4.49 58.47 10.90
C TRP A 29 -5.55 57.54 11.51
N TRP A 30 -6.44 58.07 12.34
CA TRP A 30 -7.64 57.39 12.85
C TRP A 30 -8.58 56.82 11.79
N ASN A 31 -8.70 57.46 10.61
CA ASN A 31 -9.49 56.94 9.50
C ASN A 31 -8.81 55.73 8.84
N PHE A 32 -7.48 55.76 8.68
CA PHE A 32 -6.72 54.61 8.20
C PHE A 32 -6.81 53.43 9.17
N LEU A 33 -6.66 53.72 10.47
CA LEU A 33 -6.78 52.71 11.51
C LEU A 33 -8.20 52.12 11.54
N SER A 34 -9.23 52.95 11.41
CA SER A 34 -10.63 52.50 11.32
C SER A 34 -10.87 51.62 10.10
N VAL A 35 -10.36 51.99 8.93
CA VAL A 35 -10.46 51.16 7.71
C VAL A 35 -9.72 49.83 7.89
N LEU A 36 -8.55 49.83 8.53
CA LEU A 36 -7.77 48.62 8.78
C LEU A 36 -8.49 47.67 9.75
N ILE A 37 -9.09 48.20 10.82
CA ILE A 37 -9.90 47.43 11.77
C ILE A 37 -11.12 46.83 11.06
N ILE A 38 -11.80 47.60 10.21
CA ILE A 38 -12.95 47.11 9.44
C ILE A 38 -12.54 45.98 8.50
N LEU A 39 -11.39 46.10 7.82
CA LEU A 39 -10.87 45.04 6.95
C LEU A 39 -10.49 43.78 7.72
N LEU A 40 -9.90 43.92 8.90
CA LEU A 40 -9.53 42.79 9.75
C LEU A 40 -10.77 42.06 10.25
N VAL A 41 -11.76 42.79 10.75
CA VAL A 41 -13.05 42.21 11.13
C VAL A 41 -13.69 41.50 9.95
N PHE A 42 -13.75 42.13 8.78
CA PHE A 42 -14.31 41.49 7.58
C PHE A 42 -13.58 40.18 7.22
N PHE A 43 -12.25 40.17 7.28
CA PHE A 43 -11.45 38.99 6.99
C PHE A 43 -11.68 37.86 8.00
N GLU A 44 -11.75 38.17 9.30
CA GLU A 44 -12.09 37.19 10.34
C GLU A 44 -13.49 36.62 10.14
N THR A 45 -14.48 37.46 9.80
CA THR A 45 -15.85 37.00 9.54
C THR A 45 -15.88 36.05 8.35
N VAL A 46 -15.15 36.34 7.27
CA VAL A 46 -15.05 35.46 6.10
C VAL A 46 -14.42 34.12 6.49
N ILE A 47 -13.30 34.13 7.21
CA ILE A 47 -12.64 32.90 7.66
C ILE A 47 -13.57 32.06 8.54
N LEU A 48 -14.25 32.68 9.50
CA LEU A 48 -15.19 32.01 10.39
C LEU A 48 -16.35 31.39 9.59
N PHE A 49 -16.91 32.13 8.63
CA PHE A 49 -18.00 31.62 7.79
C PHE A 49 -17.54 30.45 6.91
N THR A 50 -16.37 30.57 6.27
CA THR A 50 -15.83 29.48 5.43
C THR A 50 -15.46 28.26 6.26
N SER A 51 -14.91 28.46 7.46
CA SER A 51 -14.52 27.37 8.35
C SER A 51 -15.74 26.66 8.93
N TYR A 52 -16.76 27.43 9.34
CA TYR A 52 -18.04 26.88 9.80
C TYR A 52 -18.75 26.11 8.68
N SER A 53 -18.81 26.68 7.48
CA SER A 53 -19.40 26.03 6.30
C SER A 53 -18.64 24.77 5.89
N TRP A 54 -17.32 24.72 6.07
CA TRP A 54 -16.52 23.53 5.75
C TRP A 54 -16.65 22.46 6.83
N LEU A 55 -16.70 22.86 8.11
CA LEU A 55 -16.84 21.96 9.26
C LEU A 55 -18.24 21.32 9.31
N HIS A 56 -19.28 22.08 8.97
CA HIS A 56 -20.68 21.61 8.88
C HIS A 56 -21.11 21.26 7.46
N GLY A 57 -20.18 21.24 6.50
CA GLY A 57 -20.39 20.63 5.21
C GLY A 57 -20.50 19.12 5.41
N GLU A 58 -21.68 18.64 5.80
CA GLU A 58 -21.98 17.22 5.80
C GLU A 58 -21.71 16.71 4.38
N ARG A 59 -20.76 15.79 4.27
CA ARG A 59 -20.54 15.08 3.01
C ARG A 59 -21.90 14.47 2.63
N PRO A 60 -22.39 14.66 1.40
CA PRO A 60 -23.66 14.09 1.00
C PRO A 60 -23.61 12.60 1.32
N LEU A 61 -24.63 12.10 2.05
CA LEU A 61 -24.74 10.68 2.33
C LEU A 61 -24.54 9.95 1.01
N VAL A 62 -23.53 9.06 0.97
CA VAL A 62 -23.34 8.18 -0.17
C VAL A 62 -24.58 7.30 -0.23
N THR A 63 -25.55 7.70 -1.06
CA THR A 63 -26.72 6.91 -1.38
C THR A 63 -26.25 5.77 -2.28
N ILE A 64 -25.79 4.70 -1.65
CA ILE A 64 -25.58 3.43 -2.34
C ILE A 64 -26.97 2.98 -2.77
N VAL A 65 -27.26 3.10 -4.06
CA VAL A 65 -28.46 2.50 -4.65
C VAL A 65 -28.36 1.01 -4.35
N LYS A 66 -29.18 0.54 -3.40
CA LYS A 66 -29.25 -0.86 -3.03
C LYS A 66 -29.80 -1.63 -4.22
N ARG A 67 -28.90 -2.08 -5.10
CA ARG A 67 -29.25 -3.02 -6.17
C ARG A 67 -29.82 -4.24 -5.45
N GLN A 68 -31.11 -4.51 -5.69
CA GLN A 68 -31.71 -5.76 -5.28
C GLN A 68 -31.13 -6.85 -6.18
N TYR A 69 -30.05 -7.47 -5.71
CA TYR A 69 -29.58 -8.71 -6.29
C TYR A 69 -30.60 -9.80 -5.95
N PRO A 70 -30.90 -10.73 -6.88
CA PRO A 70 -31.73 -11.87 -6.54
C PRO A 70 -31.12 -12.58 -5.33
N ILE A 71 -31.98 -12.98 -4.39
CA ILE A 71 -31.57 -13.76 -3.22
C ILE A 71 -30.97 -15.06 -3.75
N THR A 72 -29.65 -15.11 -3.79
CA THR A 72 -28.91 -16.31 -4.16
C THR A 72 -28.78 -17.11 -2.87
N LYS A 73 -29.31 -18.33 -2.84
CA LYS A 73 -29.07 -19.22 -1.70
C LYS A 73 -27.56 -19.36 -1.56
N TYR A 74 -27.05 -19.06 -0.36
CA TYR A 74 -25.64 -19.29 -0.04
C TYR A 74 -25.34 -20.76 -0.29
N THR A 75 -24.59 -21.02 -1.34
CA THR A 75 -24.07 -22.36 -1.60
C THR A 75 -22.83 -22.42 -0.74
N HIS A 76 -22.87 -23.22 0.33
CA HIS A 76 -21.68 -23.46 1.14
C HIS A 76 -20.56 -23.89 0.20
N LEU A 77 -19.34 -23.37 0.42
CA LEU A 77 -18.16 -23.98 -0.19
C LEU A 77 -18.20 -25.46 0.15
N ASP A 78 -18.18 -26.31 -0.89
CA ASP A 78 -18.19 -27.75 -0.71
C ASP A 78 -16.91 -28.17 0.02
N THR A 79 -17.03 -28.39 1.33
CA THR A 79 -15.92 -28.83 2.18
C THR A 79 -15.54 -30.28 1.91
N ASN A 80 -16.36 -31.02 1.15
CA ASN A 80 -16.09 -32.40 0.76
C ASN A 80 -15.40 -32.50 -0.60
N LEU A 81 -15.17 -31.38 -1.26
CA LEU A 81 -14.40 -31.32 -2.50
C LEU A 81 -12.95 -31.65 -2.13
N GLN A 82 -12.53 -32.89 -2.39
CA GLN A 82 -11.14 -33.29 -2.25
C GLN A 82 -10.28 -32.29 -3.01
N SER A 83 -9.44 -31.55 -2.30
CA SER A 83 -8.49 -30.66 -2.95
C SER A 83 -7.60 -31.54 -3.82
N ASN A 84 -7.68 -31.37 -5.14
CA ASN A 84 -6.76 -32.01 -6.10
C ASN A 84 -5.31 -31.49 -5.95
N LEU A 85 -5.00 -30.74 -4.89
CA LEU A 85 -3.66 -30.27 -4.57
C LEU A 85 -2.87 -31.43 -3.96
N GLU A 86 -1.79 -31.80 -4.64
CA GLU A 86 -0.84 -32.79 -4.13
C GLU A 86 -0.29 -32.34 -2.77
N LYS A 87 -0.19 -33.27 -1.82
CA LYS A 87 0.36 -32.97 -0.49
C LYS A 87 1.80 -32.46 -0.64
N GLY A 88 2.07 -31.32 -0.02
CA GLY A 88 3.37 -30.65 -0.10
C GLY A 88 3.46 -29.59 -1.21
N THR A 89 2.36 -29.26 -1.89
CA THR A 89 2.28 -28.16 -2.86
C THR A 89 2.85 -26.87 -2.28
N ARG A 90 3.77 -26.22 -2.99
CA ARG A 90 4.42 -24.98 -2.57
C ARG A 90 3.74 -23.77 -3.17
N ILE A 91 3.13 -22.96 -2.31
CA ILE A 91 2.35 -21.77 -2.69
C ILE A 91 3.11 -20.52 -2.28
N TYR A 92 3.35 -19.62 -3.23
CA TYR A 92 3.91 -18.30 -2.97
C TYR A 92 2.84 -17.24 -3.14
N HIS A 93 2.51 -16.54 -2.06
CA HIS A 93 1.61 -15.38 -2.11
C HIS A 93 2.42 -14.13 -2.40
N VAL A 94 2.06 -13.39 -3.44
CA VAL A 94 2.66 -12.09 -3.76
C VAL A 94 1.69 -11.00 -3.33
N THR A 95 2.11 -10.20 -2.35
CA THR A 95 1.25 -9.20 -1.71
C THR A 95 2.08 -8.00 -1.24
N LYS A 96 1.42 -6.84 -1.11
CA LYS A 96 1.97 -5.68 -0.41
C LYS A 96 1.65 -5.68 1.09
N GLU A 97 0.63 -6.43 1.48
CA GLU A 97 0.16 -6.46 2.85
C GLU A 97 0.19 -7.87 3.43
N PHE A 98 0.86 -8.02 4.57
CA PHE A 98 0.96 -9.27 5.29
C PHE A 98 1.43 -9.05 6.74
N GLY A 99 0.86 -9.78 7.69
CA GLY A 99 1.29 -9.81 9.09
C GLY A 99 1.31 -8.40 9.71
N PRO A 100 2.49 -7.85 10.10
CA PRO A 100 2.58 -6.52 10.71
C PRO A 100 2.40 -5.36 9.71
N ALA A 101 2.51 -5.61 8.41
CA ALA A 101 2.29 -4.62 7.35
C ALA A 101 0.89 -4.76 6.77
N VAL A 102 -0.12 -4.40 7.55
CA VAL A 102 -1.53 -4.50 7.14
C VAL A 102 -2.19 -3.15 7.34
N LEU A 103 -2.90 -2.69 6.31
CA LEU A 103 -3.70 -1.47 6.32
C LEU A 103 -5.16 -1.77 5.95
N SER A 104 -5.38 -2.65 4.97
CA SER A 104 -6.68 -2.98 4.40
C SER A 104 -7.12 -4.40 4.73
N ASP A 105 -8.35 -4.74 4.37
CA ASP A 105 -8.87 -6.10 4.55
C ASP A 105 -8.13 -7.13 3.68
N MET A 106 -7.52 -6.70 2.56
CA MET A 106 -6.63 -7.57 1.76
C MET A 106 -5.52 -8.16 2.63
N GLY A 107 -4.82 -7.34 3.41
CA GLY A 107 -3.73 -7.81 4.27
C GLY A 107 -4.22 -8.82 5.32
N ARG A 108 -5.41 -8.61 5.87
CA ARG A 108 -6.05 -9.53 6.82
C ARG A 108 -6.41 -10.86 6.17
N TYR A 109 -7.02 -10.82 4.98
CA TYR A 109 -7.37 -12.03 4.23
C TYR A 109 -6.15 -12.85 3.84
N VAL A 110 -5.10 -12.21 3.32
CA VAL A 110 -3.87 -12.92 2.93
C VAL A 110 -3.19 -13.53 4.16
N THR A 111 -3.14 -12.81 5.28
CA THR A 111 -2.57 -13.33 6.53
C THR A 111 -3.36 -14.53 7.06
N GLY A 112 -4.69 -14.43 7.12
CA GLY A 112 -5.55 -15.53 7.56
C GLY A 112 -5.54 -16.74 6.61
N LEU A 113 -5.51 -16.50 5.30
CA LEU A 113 -5.41 -17.54 4.28
C LEU A 113 -4.08 -18.31 4.42
N ALA A 114 -2.97 -17.60 4.53
CA ALA A 114 -1.65 -18.21 4.72
C ALA A 114 -1.59 -19.03 6.00
N ALA A 115 -2.20 -18.54 7.09
CA ALA A 115 -2.31 -19.27 8.35
C ALA A 115 -3.10 -20.57 8.18
N ALA A 116 -4.28 -20.50 7.57
CA ALA A 116 -5.13 -21.67 7.34
C ALA A 116 -4.46 -22.71 6.42
N GLN A 117 -3.81 -22.27 5.35
CA GLN A 117 -3.09 -23.13 4.42
C GLN A 117 -1.88 -23.79 5.09
N GLN A 118 -1.09 -23.04 5.85
CA GLN A 118 0.06 -23.60 6.57
C GLN A 118 -0.39 -24.59 7.66
N ALA A 119 -1.45 -24.26 8.41
CA ALA A 119 -2.00 -25.12 9.45
C ALA A 119 -2.61 -26.43 8.89
N SER A 120 -3.11 -26.42 7.65
CA SER A 120 -3.65 -27.62 7.00
C SER A 120 -2.60 -28.74 6.84
N GLY A 121 -1.31 -28.41 6.82
CA GLY A 121 -0.22 -29.34 6.58
C GLY A 121 -0.17 -29.94 5.17
N SER A 122 -1.12 -29.60 4.29
CA SER A 122 -1.19 -30.04 2.91
C SER A 122 -0.36 -29.17 1.97
N THR A 123 -0.11 -27.91 2.33
CA THR A 123 0.61 -26.93 1.52
C THR A 123 1.79 -26.34 2.28
N LYS A 124 2.85 -25.98 1.56
CA LYS A 124 3.97 -25.20 2.08
C LYS A 124 3.83 -23.77 1.59
N VAL A 125 3.49 -22.87 2.50
CA VAL A 125 3.17 -21.48 2.15
C VAL A 125 4.43 -20.62 2.29
N ALA A 126 4.59 -19.64 1.40
CA ALA A 126 5.58 -18.58 1.49
C ALA A 126 4.98 -17.26 1.05
N ILE A 127 5.48 -16.15 1.59
CA ILE A 127 5.03 -14.81 1.22
C ILE A 127 6.16 -14.07 0.51
N VAL A 128 5.84 -13.34 -0.55
CA VAL A 128 6.73 -12.38 -1.21
C VAL A 128 6.11 -11.00 -1.10
N MET A 129 6.82 -10.09 -0.46
CA MET A 129 6.33 -8.72 -0.22
C MET A 129 7.48 -7.70 -0.29
N PRO A 130 7.18 -6.39 -0.37
CA PRO A 130 8.22 -5.37 -0.27
C PRO A 130 8.81 -5.28 1.14
N LEU A 131 10.10 -4.98 1.25
CA LEU A 131 10.74 -4.65 2.51
C LEU A 131 10.46 -3.19 2.88
N TYR A 132 9.41 -2.95 3.64
CA TYR A 132 9.08 -1.62 4.14
C TYR A 132 10.11 -1.15 5.19
N SER A 133 10.43 0.14 5.18
CA SER A 133 11.45 0.68 6.09
C SER A 133 11.17 0.44 7.58
N PHE A 134 9.90 0.43 8.00
CA PHE A 134 9.53 0.14 9.40
C PHE A 134 9.76 -1.34 9.79
N MET A 135 9.80 -2.26 8.82
CA MET A 135 10.03 -3.69 9.04
C MET A 135 11.51 -4.07 9.03
N ARG A 136 12.42 -3.13 8.77
CA ARG A 136 13.85 -3.42 8.58
C ARG A 136 14.49 -4.18 9.74
N LYS A 137 14.01 -3.96 10.97
CA LYS A 137 14.49 -4.68 12.17
C LYS A 137 14.11 -6.17 12.18
N LEU A 138 13.05 -6.54 11.48
CA LEU A 138 12.58 -7.93 11.38
C LEU A 138 13.31 -8.71 10.29
N ALA A 139 13.91 -8.01 9.33
CA ALA A 139 14.67 -8.57 8.21
C ALA A 139 16.13 -8.85 8.63
N THR A 140 16.35 -9.93 9.38
CA THR A 140 17.68 -10.25 9.96
C THR A 140 18.59 -11.03 9.02
N LYS A 141 18.03 -11.85 8.12
CA LYS A 141 18.80 -12.73 7.23
C LYS A 141 18.65 -12.30 5.77
N THR A 142 19.77 -12.05 5.11
CA THR A 142 19.80 -11.92 3.64
C THR A 142 19.76 -13.33 3.04
N GLU A 143 18.79 -13.59 2.18
CA GLU A 143 18.63 -14.87 1.50
C GLU A 143 19.39 -14.88 0.17
N LEU A 144 19.28 -13.79 -0.60
CA LEU A 144 19.81 -13.72 -1.96
C LEU A 144 20.07 -12.26 -2.38
N GLU A 145 21.02 -12.06 -3.29
CA GLU A 145 21.19 -10.82 -4.05
C GLU A 145 20.92 -11.10 -5.53
N MET A 146 20.17 -10.21 -6.19
CA MET A 146 19.74 -10.39 -7.58
C MET A 146 19.84 -9.09 -8.36
N MET A 147 19.89 -9.22 -9.68
CA MET A 147 19.83 -8.10 -10.61
C MET A 147 18.61 -8.20 -11.52
N ILE A 148 17.97 -7.06 -11.76
CA ILE A 148 16.93 -6.90 -12.78
C ILE A 148 17.19 -5.66 -13.61
N GLU A 149 16.74 -5.68 -14.85
CA GLU A 149 16.70 -4.47 -15.68
C GLU A 149 15.36 -3.76 -15.47
N VAL A 150 15.37 -2.46 -15.19
CA VAL A 150 14.13 -1.68 -15.07
C VAL A 150 14.18 -0.50 -16.02
N ARG A 151 13.02 -0.11 -16.54
CA ARG A 151 12.93 1.04 -17.44
C ARG A 151 13.40 2.31 -16.74
N GLY A 152 14.28 3.04 -17.41
CA GLY A 152 14.78 4.35 -17.01
C GLY A 152 13.85 5.48 -17.41
N LYS A 153 14.24 6.72 -17.09
CA LYS A 153 13.43 7.91 -17.37
C LYS A 153 13.27 8.20 -18.87
N ARG A 154 14.26 7.80 -19.67
CA ARG A 154 14.24 8.00 -21.13
C ARG A 154 13.64 6.77 -21.81
N PRO A 155 12.83 6.95 -22.87
CA PRO A 155 12.36 5.82 -23.68
C PRO A 155 13.55 4.97 -24.17
N GLY A 156 13.44 3.65 -24.06
CA GLY A 156 14.49 2.70 -24.47
C GLY A 156 15.68 2.58 -23.50
N GLN A 157 15.73 3.37 -22.43
CA GLN A 157 16.77 3.21 -21.41
C GLN A 157 16.42 2.07 -20.46
N ASN A 158 17.27 1.05 -20.37
CA ASN A 158 17.21 0.03 -19.32
C ASN A 158 18.28 0.32 -18.26
N LEU A 159 17.88 0.22 -17.00
CA LEU A 159 18.75 0.39 -15.83
C LEU A 159 18.88 -0.97 -15.15
N ALA A 160 20.07 -1.55 -15.18
CA ALA A 160 20.40 -2.69 -14.34
C ALA A 160 20.38 -2.24 -12.87
N MET A 161 19.58 -2.92 -12.06
CA MET A 161 19.37 -2.63 -10.65
C MET A 161 19.62 -3.87 -9.82
N GLU A 162 20.42 -3.72 -8.77
CA GLU A 162 20.61 -4.77 -7.78
C GLU A 162 19.60 -4.58 -6.65
N PHE A 163 19.12 -5.70 -6.14
CA PHE A 163 18.28 -5.76 -4.97
C PHE A 163 18.58 -7.02 -4.16
N ARG A 164 18.20 -6.98 -2.89
CA ARG A 164 18.38 -8.07 -1.93
C ARG A 164 17.03 -8.63 -1.55
N VAL A 165 16.99 -9.93 -1.33
CA VAL A 165 15.84 -10.61 -0.74
C VAL A 165 16.19 -10.97 0.69
N PHE A 166 15.41 -10.46 1.63
CA PHE A 166 15.54 -10.81 3.05
C PHE A 166 14.50 -11.86 3.42
N ARG A 167 14.84 -12.73 4.36
CA ARG A 167 13.90 -13.71 4.90
C ARG A 167 13.60 -13.40 6.37
N MET A 168 12.31 -13.45 6.70
CA MET A 168 11.79 -13.44 8.05
C MET A 168 10.83 -14.61 8.21
N ASP A 169 10.87 -15.31 9.33
CA ASP A 169 9.87 -16.32 9.64
C ASP A 169 8.76 -15.66 10.47
N HIS A 170 7.53 -15.66 9.95
CA HIS A 170 6.36 -15.09 10.63
C HIS A 170 5.58 -16.20 11.33
N ALA A 171 5.44 -16.11 12.65
CA ALA A 171 4.63 -17.02 13.45
C ALA A 171 3.23 -16.44 13.67
N PHE A 172 2.18 -17.18 13.33
CA PHE A 172 0.78 -16.75 13.51
C PHE A 172 0.33 -16.84 14.96
N ASN A 173 0.81 -17.88 15.67
CA ASN A 173 0.63 -18.02 17.09
C ASN A 173 1.99 -17.76 17.76
N PRO A 174 2.11 -16.72 18.60
CA PRO A 174 3.32 -16.55 19.40
C PRO A 174 3.50 -17.80 20.26
N PRO A 175 4.74 -18.17 20.55
CA PRO A 175 5.03 -19.47 21.11
C PRO A 175 4.29 -19.73 22.41
N VAL A 176 3.57 -20.86 22.45
CA VAL A 176 2.97 -21.42 23.67
C VAL A 176 4.08 -21.55 24.71
N GLN A 177 3.80 -21.17 25.96
CA GLN A 177 4.75 -21.29 27.06
C GLN A 177 5.28 -22.73 27.11
N ALA A 178 6.60 -22.91 27.04
CA ALA A 178 7.18 -24.21 27.34
C ALA A 178 7.00 -24.47 28.86
N PRO A 179 6.94 -25.73 29.29
CA PRO A 179 6.83 -26.04 30.72
C PRO A 179 7.99 -25.36 31.48
N SER A 180 7.65 -24.75 32.61
CA SER A 180 8.61 -24.01 33.42
C SER A 180 9.77 -24.92 33.85
N LYS A 181 11.01 -24.43 33.67
CA LYS A 181 12.23 -25.13 34.03
C LYS A 181 12.96 -24.32 35.10
N TYR A 182 13.41 -25.00 36.16
CA TYR A 182 14.33 -24.39 37.12
C TYR A 182 15.72 -24.29 36.50
N GLU A 183 16.28 -23.09 36.49
CA GLU A 183 17.66 -22.83 36.08
C GLU A 183 18.41 -22.20 37.25
N TRP A 184 19.61 -22.69 37.51
CA TRP A 184 20.48 -22.11 38.54
C TRP A 184 21.14 -20.86 37.99
N GLN A 185 20.85 -19.72 38.61
CA GLN A 185 21.47 -18.45 38.28
C GLN A 185 22.20 -17.88 39.49
N MET A 186 23.36 -17.29 39.24
CA MET A 186 24.11 -16.52 40.23
C MET A 186 23.44 -15.15 40.39
N ILE A 187 22.67 -14.97 41.45
CA ILE A 187 22.07 -13.69 41.82
C ILE A 187 22.77 -13.23 43.09
N ASN A 188 23.44 -12.07 43.04
CA ASN A 188 24.20 -11.52 44.17
C ASN A 188 25.24 -12.51 44.75
N ASN A 189 25.97 -13.23 43.90
CA ASN A 189 26.93 -14.27 44.28
C ASN A 189 26.35 -15.47 45.07
N ILE A 190 25.03 -15.66 45.03
CA ILE A 190 24.35 -16.81 45.63
C ILE A 190 23.68 -17.62 44.50
N ASN A 191 23.94 -18.92 44.48
CA ASN A 191 23.27 -19.85 43.57
C ASN A 191 21.79 -19.92 43.93
N THR A 192 20.94 -19.33 43.09
CA THR A 192 19.50 -19.28 43.27
C THR A 192 18.83 -20.05 42.16
N SER A 193 17.92 -20.98 42.49
CA SER A 193 17.11 -21.66 41.49
C SER A 193 16.00 -20.71 41.05
N VAL A 194 16.03 -20.28 39.79
CA VAL A 194 15.01 -19.40 39.20
C VAL A 194 14.09 -20.25 38.35
N LEU A 195 12.78 -20.10 38.53
CA LEU A 195 11.80 -20.71 37.64
C LEU A 195 11.73 -19.87 36.36
N ILE A 196 12.19 -20.43 35.25
CA ILE A 196 12.12 -19.79 33.94
C ILE A 196 11.02 -20.48 33.15
N THR A 197 10.16 -19.70 32.51
CA THR A 197 9.18 -20.23 31.55
C THR A 197 9.69 -19.88 30.14
N PRO A 198 10.53 -20.74 29.53
CA PRO A 198 11.04 -20.45 28.20
C PRO A 198 9.90 -20.44 27.18
N GLN A 199 10.05 -19.66 26.12
CA GLN A 199 9.14 -19.72 24.99
C GLN A 199 9.48 -20.93 24.13
N ARG A 200 8.48 -21.74 23.76
CA ARG A 200 8.67 -22.86 22.82
C ARG A 200 9.09 -22.32 21.45
N ALA A 201 9.84 -23.05 20.64
CA ALA A 201 9.93 -22.69 19.22
C ALA A 201 8.56 -22.93 18.55
N PRO A 202 8.05 -22.00 17.72
CA PRO A 202 6.77 -22.20 17.04
C PRO A 202 6.83 -23.41 16.10
N ALA A 203 5.73 -24.16 16.00
CA ALA A 203 5.68 -25.36 15.19
C ALA A 203 5.80 -25.02 13.70
N PRO A 204 6.32 -25.92 12.84
CA PRO A 204 6.39 -25.66 11.39
C PRO A 204 5.03 -25.35 10.74
N THR A 205 3.93 -25.82 11.32
CA THR A 205 2.55 -25.54 10.89
C THR A 205 2.07 -24.14 11.24
N ASP A 206 2.76 -23.45 12.14
CA ASP A 206 2.37 -22.14 12.67
C ASP A 206 3.27 -21.01 12.14
N VAL A 207 4.23 -21.36 11.29
CA VAL A 207 5.28 -20.45 10.79
C VAL A 207 5.30 -20.45 9.27
N VAL A 208 5.35 -19.25 8.70
CA VAL A 208 5.50 -19.06 7.25
C VAL A 208 6.72 -18.18 6.96
N PRO A 209 7.59 -18.58 6.02
CA PRO A 209 8.66 -17.73 5.54
C PRO A 209 8.11 -16.55 4.72
N VAL A 210 8.58 -15.36 5.06
CA VAL A 210 8.30 -14.09 4.38
C VAL A 210 9.57 -13.60 3.71
N TYR A 211 9.56 -13.58 2.39
CA TYR A 211 10.61 -13.04 1.54
C TYR A 211 10.31 -11.58 1.22
N MET A 212 11.19 -10.70 1.68
CA MET A 212 11.03 -9.26 1.57
C MET A 212 12.01 -8.69 0.54
N ILE A 213 11.47 -8.12 -0.54
CA ILE A 213 12.24 -7.50 -1.62
C ILE A 213 12.72 -6.11 -1.19
N SER A 214 14.04 -5.90 -1.18
CA SER A 214 14.61 -4.61 -0.81
C SER A 214 14.33 -3.51 -1.84
N PRO A 215 14.51 -2.23 -1.46
CA PRO A 215 14.65 -1.15 -2.42
C PRO A 215 15.84 -1.39 -3.36
N GLY A 216 15.82 -0.76 -4.53
CA GLY A 216 16.89 -0.90 -5.52
C GLY A 216 18.13 -0.08 -5.14
N ASN A 217 19.30 -0.49 -5.62
CA ASN A 217 20.57 0.20 -5.33
C ASN A 217 20.74 1.57 -6.02
N LYS A 218 19.92 1.91 -7.02
CA LYS A 218 20.02 3.16 -7.81
C LYS A 218 18.82 4.08 -7.63
N ARG A 219 19.04 5.41 -7.72
CA ARG A 219 17.94 6.41 -7.70
C ARG A 219 17.10 6.32 -8.99
N PRO A 220 15.77 6.50 -8.92
CA PRO A 220 14.99 6.85 -7.73
C PRO A 220 14.60 5.65 -6.84
N PHE A 221 14.82 4.41 -7.29
CA PHE A 221 14.40 3.17 -6.63
C PHE A 221 15.03 2.88 -5.25
N THR A 222 16.11 3.57 -4.88
CA THR A 222 16.58 3.64 -3.47
C THR A 222 15.52 4.14 -2.48
N GLN A 223 14.50 4.84 -2.99
CA GLN A 223 13.39 5.37 -2.19
C GLN A 223 12.14 4.48 -2.22
N SER A 224 12.16 3.37 -2.97
CA SER A 224 11.04 2.43 -3.03
C SER A 224 10.73 1.89 -1.63
N PHE A 225 9.45 1.71 -1.32
CA PHE A 225 8.96 1.09 -0.08
C PHE A 225 9.34 1.83 1.22
N LYS A 226 9.61 3.13 1.11
CA LYS A 226 9.79 3.99 2.29
C LYS A 226 8.44 4.28 2.94
N SER A 227 8.13 3.49 3.96
CA SER A 227 6.95 3.66 4.82
C SER A 227 7.40 3.70 6.28
N ARG A 228 6.97 4.71 7.05
CA ARG A 228 7.31 4.85 8.47
C ARG A 228 6.40 3.98 9.34
N THR A 229 5.17 3.80 8.89
CA THR A 229 4.13 3.01 9.54
C THR A 229 3.34 2.21 8.51
N PRO A 230 2.54 1.22 8.94
CA PRO A 230 1.60 0.52 8.05
C PRO A 230 0.58 1.46 7.36
N ASN A 231 0.27 2.61 7.96
CA ASN A 231 -0.62 3.61 7.34
C ASN A 231 0.01 4.29 6.12
N ASP A 232 1.33 4.19 5.95
CA ASP A 232 2.06 4.81 4.84
C ASP A 232 2.32 3.85 3.67
N LEU A 233 1.67 2.67 3.64
CA LEU A 233 1.94 1.64 2.62
C LEU A 233 1.57 2.08 1.20
N TYR A 234 0.53 2.90 1.07
CA TYR A 234 0.04 3.42 -0.21
C TYR A 234 0.22 4.94 -0.36
N ASN A 235 0.94 5.57 0.55
CA ASN A 235 1.18 7.02 0.47
C ASN A 235 2.07 7.34 -0.73
N GLU A 236 1.74 8.43 -1.42
CA GLU A 236 2.54 8.90 -2.54
C GLU A 236 3.95 9.29 -2.07
N ASN A 237 4.95 8.82 -2.80
CA ASN A 237 6.34 9.16 -2.56
C ASN A 237 6.74 10.31 -3.50
N PRO A 238 7.28 11.44 -2.98
CA PRO A 238 7.63 12.59 -3.82
C PRO A 238 8.77 12.30 -4.81
N TYR A 239 9.55 11.24 -4.61
CA TYR A 239 10.72 10.91 -5.43
C TYR A 239 10.45 9.84 -6.51
N ILE A 240 9.42 9.03 -6.34
CA ILE A 240 9.10 7.91 -7.23
C ILE A 240 7.60 7.66 -7.23
N SER A 241 6.98 7.62 -8.41
CA SER A 241 5.55 7.33 -8.54
C SER A 241 5.23 5.93 -8.05
N GLN A 242 4.00 5.74 -7.57
CA GLN A 242 3.52 4.42 -7.13
C GLN A 242 3.64 3.38 -8.25
N GLU A 243 3.30 3.75 -9.48
CA GLU A 243 3.42 2.87 -10.65
C GLU A 243 4.85 2.36 -10.85
N TRP A 244 5.86 3.23 -10.72
CA TRP A 244 7.26 2.82 -10.86
C TRP A 244 7.70 1.88 -9.74
N GLN A 245 7.23 2.12 -8.51
CA GLN A 245 7.49 1.22 -7.38
C GLN A 245 6.86 -0.16 -7.62
N ASP A 246 5.66 -0.19 -8.19
CA ASP A 246 4.88 -1.40 -8.42
C ASP A 246 5.48 -2.22 -9.55
N GLN A 247 5.91 -1.59 -10.64
CA GLN A 247 6.66 -2.25 -11.71
C GLN A 247 8.00 -2.81 -11.22
N TYR A 248 8.73 -2.03 -10.41
CA TYR A 248 9.98 -2.49 -9.81
C TYR A 248 9.75 -3.72 -8.92
N PHE A 249 8.77 -3.66 -8.01
CA PHE A 249 8.42 -4.77 -7.14
C PHE A 249 8.00 -5.99 -7.96
N ALA A 250 7.11 -5.82 -8.92
CA ALA A 250 6.59 -6.91 -9.72
C ALA A 250 7.69 -7.63 -10.50
N LYS A 251 8.63 -6.88 -11.09
CA LYS A 251 9.77 -7.45 -11.82
C LYS A 251 10.76 -8.15 -10.90
N ALA A 252 11.06 -7.57 -9.74
CA ALA A 252 11.94 -8.17 -8.73
C ALA A 252 11.33 -9.46 -8.14
N ALA A 253 10.04 -9.44 -7.81
CA ALA A 253 9.31 -10.60 -7.31
C ALA A 253 9.25 -11.72 -8.34
N ALA A 254 8.96 -11.40 -9.61
CA ALA A 254 8.97 -12.38 -10.69
C ALA A 254 10.35 -12.99 -10.92
N ALA A 255 11.43 -12.18 -10.87
CA ALA A 255 12.80 -12.69 -10.94
C ALA A 255 13.12 -13.63 -9.78
N PHE A 256 12.78 -13.26 -8.55
CA PHE A 256 12.96 -14.10 -7.37
C PHE A 256 12.17 -15.42 -7.46
N LEU A 257 10.90 -15.37 -7.89
CA LEU A 257 10.07 -16.57 -8.05
C LEU A 257 10.61 -17.49 -9.16
N ALA A 258 11.07 -16.93 -10.27
CA ALA A 258 11.71 -17.69 -11.34
C ALA A 258 12.99 -18.37 -10.84
N HIS A 259 13.83 -17.65 -10.08
CA HIS A 259 14.99 -18.23 -9.42
C HIS A 259 14.56 -19.36 -8.46
N LYS A 260 13.56 -19.15 -7.59
CA LYS A 260 13.08 -20.24 -6.70
C LYS A 260 12.47 -21.44 -7.44
N ALA A 261 12.03 -21.26 -8.68
CA ALA A 261 11.53 -22.34 -9.54
C ALA A 261 12.66 -23.09 -10.29
N THR A 262 13.83 -22.47 -10.49
CA THR A 262 14.93 -22.99 -11.34
C THR A 262 16.24 -23.24 -10.60
N ALA A 263 16.47 -22.67 -9.40
CA ALA A 263 17.73 -22.65 -8.65
C ALA A 263 18.26 -24.01 -8.17
N THR A 264 17.79 -25.11 -8.75
CA THR A 264 18.38 -26.45 -8.67
C THR A 264 19.46 -26.71 -9.71
N ASP A 265 19.63 -25.86 -10.73
CA ASP A 265 20.68 -26.07 -11.73
C ASP A 265 22.11 -25.91 -11.17
N GLU A 266 22.26 -25.63 -9.87
CA GLU A 266 23.52 -25.66 -9.13
C GLU A 266 23.73 -26.94 -8.27
N GLU A 267 22.75 -27.86 -8.18
CA GLU A 267 22.97 -29.17 -7.56
C GLU A 267 23.70 -30.11 -8.54
N SER A 268 24.79 -30.70 -8.07
CA SER A 268 25.63 -31.63 -8.84
C SER A 268 24.81 -32.70 -9.56
N ILE A 269 25.15 -32.98 -10.83
CA ILE A 269 24.60 -34.08 -11.65
C ILE A 269 24.70 -35.47 -10.98
N PHE A 270 25.48 -35.59 -9.91
CA PHE A 270 25.65 -36.82 -9.12
C PHE A 270 24.83 -36.84 -7.82
N ALA A 271 24.06 -35.79 -7.51
CA ALA A 271 23.13 -35.81 -6.39
C ALA A 271 21.97 -36.77 -6.72
N PRO A 272 21.58 -37.67 -5.80
CA PRO A 272 20.41 -38.52 -6.01
C PRO A 272 19.21 -37.64 -6.31
N ILE A 273 18.42 -37.99 -7.34
CA ILE A 273 17.22 -37.27 -7.81
C ILE A 273 16.34 -36.91 -6.61
N ARG A 274 16.56 -35.72 -6.05
CA ARG A 274 15.86 -35.23 -4.87
C ARG A 274 14.98 -34.07 -5.33
N ILE A 275 13.83 -34.00 -4.66
CA ILE A 275 12.69 -33.13 -4.93
C ILE A 275 13.16 -31.73 -5.31
N VAL A 276 13.07 -31.42 -6.60
CA VAL A 276 13.40 -30.13 -7.22
C VAL A 276 12.71 -29.01 -6.41
N PRO A 277 13.43 -27.95 -5.99
CA PRO A 277 12.85 -26.69 -5.58
C PRO A 277 11.81 -26.24 -6.60
N ARG A 278 10.54 -26.45 -6.25
CA ARG A 278 9.42 -26.19 -7.14
C ARG A 278 8.60 -25.04 -6.57
N VAL A 279 8.24 -24.10 -7.42
CA VAL A 279 7.12 -23.19 -7.14
C VAL A 279 5.94 -23.84 -7.88
N ASP A 280 4.93 -24.31 -7.14
CA ASP A 280 3.78 -24.95 -7.75
C ASP A 280 2.71 -23.94 -8.12
N VAL A 281 2.47 -22.99 -7.21
CA VAL A 281 1.44 -21.97 -7.36
C VAL A 281 2.00 -20.61 -6.95
N VAL A 282 1.76 -19.61 -7.79
CA VAL A 282 1.94 -18.20 -7.45
C VAL A 282 0.57 -17.56 -7.32
N HIS A 283 0.22 -17.12 -6.11
CA HIS A 283 -1.04 -16.45 -5.80
C HIS A 283 -0.81 -14.96 -5.64
N ILE A 284 -1.26 -14.17 -6.62
CA ILE A 284 -1.08 -12.73 -6.69
C ILE A 284 -2.30 -12.04 -6.09
N HIS A 285 -2.06 -11.13 -5.14
CA HIS A 285 -3.10 -10.39 -4.44
C HIS A 285 -3.07 -8.91 -4.77
N GLY A 286 -4.22 -8.41 -5.23
CA GLY A 286 -4.44 -6.99 -5.48
C GLY A 286 -3.85 -6.50 -6.81
N VAL A 287 -4.48 -5.47 -7.38
CA VAL A 287 -4.12 -4.95 -8.72
C VAL A 287 -2.67 -4.46 -8.84
N SER A 288 -2.12 -3.92 -7.76
CA SER A 288 -0.76 -3.37 -7.75
C SER A 288 0.32 -4.42 -8.02
N ASN A 289 0.00 -5.70 -7.77
CA ASN A 289 0.89 -6.83 -7.99
C ASN A 289 0.58 -7.58 -9.30
N ALA A 290 -0.47 -7.20 -10.04
CA ALA A 290 -0.96 -7.94 -11.21
C ALA A 290 0.12 -8.15 -12.29
N TYR A 291 1.05 -7.20 -12.45
CA TYR A 291 2.13 -7.31 -13.44
C TYR A 291 3.16 -8.39 -13.14
N VAL A 292 3.16 -8.97 -11.93
CA VAL A 292 3.92 -10.19 -11.64
C VAL A 292 3.49 -11.31 -12.58
N ALA A 293 2.18 -11.44 -12.86
CA ALA A 293 1.67 -12.46 -13.79
C ALA A 293 2.25 -12.28 -15.19
N LYS A 294 2.30 -11.04 -15.68
CA LYS A 294 2.91 -10.71 -16.97
C LYS A 294 4.39 -11.10 -16.97
N TYR A 295 5.17 -10.68 -15.99
CA TYR A 295 6.61 -10.96 -15.98
C TYR A 295 6.91 -12.46 -15.81
N LEU A 296 6.06 -13.21 -15.10
CA LEU A 296 6.16 -14.67 -15.08
C LEU A 296 5.80 -15.28 -16.43
N LEU A 297 4.81 -14.76 -17.15
CA LEU A 297 4.49 -15.20 -18.51
C LEU A 297 5.65 -14.93 -19.48
N ASP A 298 6.20 -13.71 -19.46
CA ASP A 298 7.36 -13.33 -20.28
C ASP A 298 8.56 -14.28 -19.98
N LYS A 299 8.74 -14.67 -18.71
CA LYS A 299 9.76 -15.66 -18.32
C LYS A 299 9.45 -17.08 -18.75
N LYS A 300 8.17 -17.47 -18.74
CA LYS A 300 7.74 -18.76 -19.29
C LYS A 300 8.06 -18.85 -20.77
N GLU A 301 7.80 -17.78 -21.52
CA GLU A 301 8.09 -17.71 -22.96
C GLU A 301 9.60 -17.72 -23.27
N ALA A 302 10.42 -17.23 -22.34
CA ALA A 302 11.87 -17.30 -22.39
C ALA A 302 12.47 -18.61 -21.83
N ASP A 303 11.63 -19.59 -21.46
CA ASP A 303 12.01 -20.85 -20.79
C ASP A 303 12.74 -20.68 -19.43
N ASP A 304 12.66 -19.49 -18.82
CA ASP A 304 13.28 -19.12 -17.53
C ASP A 304 12.53 -19.67 -16.29
N LEU A 305 11.43 -20.42 -16.47
CA LEU A 305 10.66 -21.03 -15.36
C LEU A 305 10.87 -22.53 -15.23
N GLY A 306 11.77 -23.10 -16.04
CA GLY A 306 12.04 -24.52 -16.07
C GLY A 306 10.91 -25.35 -16.70
N PRO A 307 11.03 -26.69 -16.67
CA PRO A 307 10.17 -27.60 -17.43
C PRO A 307 8.72 -27.66 -16.94
N ARG A 308 8.45 -27.20 -15.71
CA ARG A 308 7.10 -27.20 -15.12
C ARG A 308 6.81 -25.84 -14.48
N PRO A 309 6.33 -24.86 -15.27
CA PRO A 309 6.04 -23.52 -14.76
C PRO A 309 4.91 -23.56 -13.72
N PRO A 310 4.93 -22.64 -12.72
CA PRO A 310 3.89 -22.55 -11.71
C PRO A 310 2.53 -22.19 -12.30
N ALA A 311 1.46 -22.65 -11.64
CA ALA A 311 0.13 -22.12 -11.86
C ALA A 311 0.04 -20.70 -11.28
N ILE A 312 -0.53 -19.76 -12.05
CA ILE A 312 -0.67 -18.36 -11.63
C ILE A 312 -2.14 -18.12 -11.28
N ILE A 313 -2.41 -17.73 -10.04
CA ILE A 313 -3.73 -17.38 -9.54
C ILE A 313 -3.72 -15.89 -9.21
N TYR A 314 -4.72 -15.15 -9.69
CA TYR A 314 -4.91 -13.75 -9.35
C TYR A 314 -6.19 -13.57 -8.56
N THR A 315 -6.14 -12.76 -7.50
CA THR A 315 -7.30 -12.38 -6.71
C THR A 315 -7.35 -10.87 -6.53
N MET A 316 -8.46 -10.28 -6.95
CA MET A 316 -8.87 -8.91 -6.68
C MET A 316 -9.65 -8.90 -5.36
N HIS A 317 -9.33 -8.00 -4.43
CA HIS A 317 -9.97 -7.94 -3.11
C HIS A 317 -11.02 -6.85 -3.01
N ASP A 318 -10.88 -5.75 -3.76
CA ASP A 318 -11.86 -4.68 -3.85
C ASP A 318 -12.04 -4.20 -5.30
N THR A 319 -13.29 -3.89 -5.68
CA THR A 319 -13.65 -3.27 -6.96
C THR A 319 -13.05 -1.89 -7.17
N ASP A 320 -12.80 -1.16 -6.09
CA ASP A 320 -12.16 0.16 -6.13
C ASP A 320 -10.63 0.09 -6.34
N GLU A 321 -10.04 -1.10 -6.30
CA GLU A 321 -8.62 -1.31 -6.57
C GLU A 321 -8.21 -0.79 -7.95
N LEU A 322 -9.12 -0.79 -8.94
CA LEU A 322 -8.84 -0.31 -10.30
C LEU A 322 -8.26 1.11 -10.33
N LYS A 323 -8.51 1.94 -9.31
CA LYS A 323 -7.89 3.27 -9.15
C LYS A 323 -6.36 3.22 -9.01
N TYR A 324 -5.83 2.09 -8.54
CA TYR A 324 -4.40 1.83 -8.33
C TYR A 324 -3.81 0.92 -9.42
N ALA A 325 -4.53 0.70 -10.52
CA ALA A 325 -4.03 -0.10 -11.63
C ALA A 325 -2.90 0.63 -12.38
N ASN A 326 -1.81 -0.07 -12.68
CA ASN A 326 -0.75 0.53 -13.48
C ASN A 326 -1.17 0.66 -14.94
N THR A 327 -0.73 1.74 -15.58
CA THR A 327 -1.04 2.05 -16.97
C THR A 327 -0.24 1.15 -17.92
N PHE A 328 -0.85 0.76 -19.05
CA PHE A 328 -0.20 -0.12 -20.03
C PHE A 328 1.09 0.48 -20.62
N ARG A 329 1.20 1.82 -20.65
CA ARG A 329 2.33 2.54 -21.28
C ARG A 329 3.63 2.34 -20.51
N SER A 330 3.54 2.12 -19.21
CA SER A 330 4.71 1.96 -18.34
C SER A 330 5.31 0.56 -18.37
N VAL A 331 4.62 -0.39 -19.02
CA VAL A 331 4.92 -1.83 -18.97
C VAL A 331 5.57 -2.35 -20.26
N ARG A 332 5.32 -1.69 -21.40
CA ARG A 332 5.91 -2.05 -22.71
C ARG A 332 7.37 -1.66 -22.84
#